data_AF-A0A916PBX9-F1
#
_entry.id   AF-A0A916PBX9-F1
#
_cell.length_a   1.000
_cell.length_b   1.000
_cell.length_c   1.000
_cell.angle_alpha   90.00
_cell.angle_beta   90.00
_cell.angle_gamma   90.00
#
_symmetry.space_group_name_H-M   'P 1'
#
loop_
_entity.id
_entity.type
_entity.pdbx_description
1 polymer ?
#
loop_
_entity_poly.entity_id
_entity_poly.type
_entity_poly.pdbx_seq_one_letter_code
_entity_poly.pdbx_strand_id
1 'polypeptide(L)' 'MARRWYAVRTYSGHENRVKKFIENEIAEGKFKDKIFNVLVPTEKVTVVREGRKKSRVKAFFPGYIL' A
#
# COMPACT_ATOMS: atom_id res chain seq x y z
N MET A 1 -4.07 2.77 -25.54
CA MET A 1 -3.27 3.64 -24.63
C MET A 1 -2.63 2.77 -23.57
N ALA A 2 -1.32 2.90 -23.35
CA ALA A 2 -0.62 2.12 -22.34
C ALA A 2 -0.98 2.59 -20.93
N ARG A 3 -1.16 1.65 -20.00
CA ARG A 3 -1.33 1.95 -18.57
C ARG A 3 -0.02 2.53 -18.03
N ARG A 4 -0.13 3.59 -17.23
CA ARG A 4 1.02 4.26 -16.60
C ARG A 4 0.91 4.09 -15.09
N TRP A 5 2.05 3.88 -14.46
CA TRP A 5 2.18 3.90 -13.00
C TRP A 5 2.33 5.34 -12.53
N TYR A 6 1.71 5.66 -11.39
CA TYR A 6 1.81 6.96 -10.76
C TYR A 6 2.20 6.77 -9.30
N ALA A 7 3.23 7.50 -8.86
CA ALA A 7 3.60 7.51 -7.44
C ALA A 7 2.80 8.61 -6.72
N VAL A 8 2.08 8.23 -5.68
CA VAL A 8 1.34 9.13 -4.80
C VAL A 8 2.05 9.19 -3.46
N ARG A 9 2.38 10.40 -3.02
CA ARG A 9 2.92 10.63 -1.69
C ARG A 9 1.79 10.74 -0.67
N THR A 10 1.82 9.92 0.36
CA THR A 10 0.89 9.90 1.48
C THR A 10 1.60 10.17 2.80
N TYR A 11 0.83 10.41 3.87
CA TYR A 11 1.39 10.51 5.20
C TYR A 11 1.85 9.14 5.71
N SER A 12 3.05 9.11 6.31
CA SER A 12 3.64 7.92 6.93
C SER A 12 2.68 7.34 7.99
N GLY A 13 2.42 6.04 7.94
CA GLY A 13 1.49 5.33 8.84
C GLY A 13 0.04 5.25 8.37
N HIS A 14 -0.36 6.03 7.36
CA HIS A 14 -1.71 5.97 6.78
C HIS A 14 -1.80 5.17 5.48
N GLU A 15 -0.68 4.66 4.96
CA GLU A 15 -0.60 3.99 3.65
C GLU A 15 -1.58 2.82 3.53
N ASN A 16 -1.69 1.99 4.58
CA ASN A 16 -2.63 0.86 4.61
C ASN A 16 -4.09 1.32 4.63
N ARG A 17 -4.39 2.45 5.28
CA ARG A 17 -5.75 3.02 5.31
C ARG A 17 -6.11 3.59 3.95
N VAL A 18 -5.17 4.31 3.32
CA VAL A 18 -5.35 4.87 1.98
C VAL A 18 -5.52 3.76 0.95
N LYS A 19 -4.71 2.68 1.02
CA LYS A 19 -4.88 1.51 0.15
C LYS A 19 -6.29 0.95 0.23
N LYS A 20 -6.78 0.67 1.45
CA LYS A 20 -8.14 0.16 1.66
C LYS A 20 -9.22 1.13 1.18
N PHE A 21 -9.01 2.43 1.38
CA PHE A 21 -9.94 3.45 0.89
C PHE A 21 -10.02 3.43 -0.64
N ILE A 22 -8.90 3.37 -1.34
CA ILE A 22 -8.87 3.28 -2.81
C ILE A 22 -9.51 1.97 -3.28
N GLU A 23 -9.22 0.84 -2.64
CA GLU A 23 -9.86 -0.45 -2.95
C GLU A 23 -11.39 -0.39 -2.81
N ASN A 24 -11.89 0.25 -1.74
CA ASN A 24 -13.32 0.45 -1.53
C ASN A 24 -13.93 1.38 -2.59
N GLU A 25 -13.29 2.50 -2.92
CA GLU A 25 -13.78 3.43 -3.95
C GLU A 25 -13.77 2.80 -5.36
N ILE A 26 -12.81 1.91 -5.65
CA ILE A 26 -12.81 1.08 -6.87
C ILE A 26 -13.98 0.08 -6.84
N ALA A 27 -14.24 -0.54 -5.68
CA ALA A 27 -15.37 -1.46 -5.52
C ALA A 27 -16.73 -0.76 -5.64
N GLU A 28 -16.85 0.47 -5.16
CA GLU A 28 -18.02 1.35 -5.32
C GLU A 28 -18.21 1.83 -6.78
N GLY A 29 -17.22 1.63 -7.65
CA GLY A 29 -17.33 1.88 -9.09
C GLY A 29 -16.92 3.28 -9.55
N LYS A 30 -16.47 4.17 -8.64
CA LYS A 30 -16.08 5.55 -9.00
C LYS A 30 -14.79 5.63 -9.83
N PHE A 31 -13.91 4.63 -9.74
CA PHE A 31 -12.59 4.65 -10.39
C PHE A 31 -12.18 3.34 -11.08
N LYS A 32 -13.11 2.42 -11.30
CA LYS A 32 -12.83 1.07 -11.82
C LYS A 32 -12.14 1.08 -13.20
N ASP A 33 -12.43 2.09 -14.01
CA ASP A 33 -11.85 2.27 -15.34
C ASP A 33 -10.52 3.05 -15.36
N LYS A 34 -10.12 3.64 -14.22
CA LYS A 34 -8.93 4.51 -14.11
C LYS A 34 -7.83 3.89 -13.26
N ILE A 35 -8.18 3.25 -12.14
CA ILE A 35 -7.24 2.66 -11.18
C ILE A 35 -7.41 1.15 -11.20
N PHE A 36 -6.38 0.45 -11.67
CA PHE A 36 -6.42 -1.01 -11.82
C PHE A 36 -5.72 -1.73 -10.68
N ASN A 37 -4.61 -1.17 -10.19
CA ASN A 37 -3.79 -1.74 -9.13
C ASN A 37 -3.35 -0.62 -8.19
N VAL A 38 -3.23 -0.98 -6.91
CA VAL A 38 -2.68 -0.13 -5.86
C VAL A 38 -1.64 -0.95 -5.11
N LEU A 39 -0.40 -0.49 -5.12
CA LEU A 39 0.74 -1.16 -4.50
C LEU A 39 1.36 -0.26 -3.44
N VAL A 40 1.45 -0.79 -2.22
CA VAL A 40 2.13 -0.11 -1.11
C VAL A 40 3.49 -0.80 -0.93
N PRO A 41 4.63 -0.10 -1.08
CA PRO A 41 5.98 -0.62 -0.94
C PRO A 41 6.34 -0.86 0.54
N THR A 42 5.62 -1.80 1.16
CA THR A 42 5.83 -2.25 2.54
C THR A 42 6.23 -3.71 2.53
N GLU A 43 7.34 -4.05 3.18
CA GLU A 43 7.78 -5.44 3.31
C GLU A 43 7.48 -5.93 4.73
N LYS A 44 6.74 -7.04 4.84
CA LYS A 44 6.47 -7.69 6.12
C LYS A 44 7.70 -8.50 6.51
N VAL A 45 8.58 -7.92 7.31
CA VAL A 45 9.77 -8.61 7.79
C VAL A 45 9.40 -9.36 9.07
N THR A 46 9.46 -10.68 9.03
CA THR A 46 9.27 -11.50 10.23
C THR A 46 10.60 -11.58 10.97
N VAL A 47 10.77 -10.78 12.02
CA VAL A 47 12.00 -10.79 12.81
C VAL A 47 11.79 -11.74 13.99
N VAL A 48 12.61 -12.79 14.05
CA VAL A 48 12.69 -13.69 15.19
C VAL A 48 13.69 -13.09 16.19
N ARG A 49 13.20 -12.58 17.32
CA ARG A 49 14.05 -12.14 18.44
C ARG A 49 13.57 -12.87 19.70
N GLU A 50 14.48 -13.57 20.37
CA GLU A 50 14.24 -14.27 21.65
C GLU A 50 13.07 -15.26 21.64
N GLY A 51 13.03 -16.17 20.65
CA GLY A 51 12.02 -17.24 20.57
C GLY A 51 10.58 -16.78 20.26
N ARG A 52 10.30 -15.48 20.24
CA ARG A 52 8.99 -14.91 19.88
C ARG A 52 9.04 -14.31 18.49
N LYS A 53 8.23 -14.86 17.57
CA LYS A 53 8.04 -14.30 16.21
C LYS A 53 7.36 -12.93 16.33
N LYS A 54 8.10 -11.84 16.14
CA LYS A 54 7.50 -10.49 15.99
C LYS A 54 7.51 -10.12 14.51
N SER A 55 6.32 -10.05 13.93
CA SER A 55 6.13 -9.47 12.59
C SER A 55 6.35 -7.95 12.67
N ARG A 56 7.44 -7.45 12.08
CA ARG A 56 7.71 -6.00 11.94
C ARG A 56 7.50 -5.61 10.49
N VAL A 57 6.57 -4.69 10.25
CA VAL A 57 6.38 -4.11 8.92
C VAL A 57 7.47 -3.06 8.73
N LYS A 58 8.35 -3.25 7.74
CA LYS A 58 9.36 -2.25 7.37
C LYS A 58 8.96 -1.65 6.02
N ALA A 59 8.61 -0.36 6.03
CA ALA A 59 8.35 0.39 4.80
C ALA A 59 9.69 0.79 4.17
N PHE A 60 9.91 0.45 2.89
CA PHE A 60 11.09 0.91 2.16
C PHE A 60 10.96 2.37 1.74
N PHE A 61 9.72 2.79 1.42
CA PHE A 61 9.37 4.17 1.10
C PHE A 61 8.15 4.59 1.93
N PRO A 62 8.34 4.95 3.21
CA PRO A 62 7.23 5.36 4.06
C PRO A 62 6.56 6.61 3.46
N GLY A 63 5.28 6.50 3.18
CA GLY A 63 4.46 7.54 2.59
C GLY A 63 4.41 7.50 1.06
N TYR A 64 4.62 6.35 0.40
CA TYR A 64 4.43 6.23 -1.05
C TYR A 64 3.47 5.10 -1.40
N ILE A 65 2.64 5.34 -2.41
CA ILE A 65 1.73 4.36 -3.00
C ILE A 65 1.90 4.43 -4.52
N LEU A 66 1.87 3.28 -5.18
CA LEU A 66 1.98 3.11 -6.63
C LEU A 66 0.65 2.63 -7.20
#